data_AF-A0A559N8T3-F1
#
_entry.id   AF-A0A559N8T3-F1
#
_cell.length_a   1.000
_cell.length_b   1.000
_cell.length_c   1.000
_cell.angle_alpha   90.00
_cell.angle_beta   90.00
_cell.angle_gamma   90.00
#
_symmetry.space_group_name_H-M   'P 1'
#
loop_
_entity.id
_entity.type
_entity.pdbx_description
1 polymer ?
#
loop_
_entity_poly.entity_id
_entity_poly.type
_entity_poly.pdbx_seq_one_letter_code
_entity_poly.pdbx_strand_id
1 'polypeptide(L)'
;MSTLQLKENINSKVQNLMIDTFEIVGANKGNLSIADLLKGEPTLENVFFMVKDTGFYEENDTMSLLKALNIEFSENNGTKEDELHKAWSTMVATMNKATSQEDFNAKFALFVPLVLKKMNEFKAQAN
;
A
#
# COMPACT_ATOMS: atom_id res chain seq x y z
N MET A 1 -17.90 3.82 -13.76
CA MET A 1 -16.94 3.61 -12.65
C MET A 1 -16.12 4.88 -12.56
N SER A 2 -16.11 5.53 -11.40
CA SER A 2 -15.18 6.63 -11.16
C SER A 2 -13.76 6.07 -11.26
N THR A 3 -12.92 6.68 -12.09
CA THR A 3 -11.52 6.29 -12.20
C THR A 3 -10.83 6.70 -10.91
N LEU A 4 -10.22 5.75 -10.21
CA LEU A 4 -9.42 6.01 -9.01
C LEU A 4 -8.26 6.93 -9.40
N GLN A 5 -8.26 8.19 -8.94
CA GLN A 5 -7.27 9.19 -9.32
C GLN A 5 -6.84 10.03 -8.12
N LEU A 6 -5.54 10.29 -8.04
CA LEU A 6 -4.97 11.23 -7.06
C LEU A 6 -5.17 12.67 -7.57
N LYS A 7 -5.18 13.63 -6.63
CA LYS A 7 -5.10 15.05 -7.02
C LYS A 7 -3.80 15.32 -7.77
N GLU A 8 -3.87 16.11 -8.85
CA GLU A 8 -2.73 16.39 -9.73
C GLU A 8 -1.51 16.93 -8.97
N ASN A 9 -1.72 17.78 -7.97
CA ASN A 9 -0.67 18.42 -7.18
C ASN A 9 0.11 17.48 -6.25
N ILE A 10 -0.37 16.24 -6.02
CA ILE A 10 0.32 15.23 -5.21
C ILE A 10 0.77 14.02 -6.03
N ASN A 11 0.30 13.86 -7.26
CA ASN A 11 0.52 12.66 -8.07
C ASN A 11 2.02 12.33 -8.25
N SER A 12 2.82 13.31 -8.71
CA SER A 12 4.27 13.13 -8.87
C SER A 12 5.01 12.90 -7.54
N LYS A 13 4.51 13.45 -6.43
CA LYS A 13 5.10 13.24 -5.10
C LYS A 13 4.87 11.81 -4.62
N VAL A 14 3.66 11.28 -4.81
CA VAL A 14 3.34 9.88 -4.52
C VAL A 14 4.17 8.95 -5.38
N GLN A 15 4.38 9.28 -6.67
CA GLN A 15 5.26 8.49 -7.54
C GLN A 15 6.70 8.41 -7.03
N ASN A 16 7.28 9.53 -6.58
CA ASN A 16 8.64 9.54 -6.04
C ASN A 16 8.73 8.70 -4.75
N LEU A 17 7.80 8.89 -3.82
CA LEU A 17 7.76 8.11 -2.57
C LEU A 17 7.53 6.62 -2.82
N MET A 18 6.76 6.28 -3.84
CA MET A 18 6.60 4.89 -4.28
C MET A 18 7.93 4.30 -4.74
N ILE A 19 8.66 5.01 -5.63
CA ILE A 19 9.99 4.59 -6.08
C ILE A 19 10.92 4.41 -4.88
N ASP A 20 10.98 5.39 -3.99
CA ASP A 20 11.79 5.33 -2.76
C ASP A 20 11.42 4.11 -1.91
N THR A 21 10.12 3.81 -1.78
CA THR A 21 9.64 2.63 -1.04
C THR A 21 10.20 1.35 -1.66
N PHE A 22 10.05 1.15 -2.98
CA PHE A 22 10.54 -0.05 -3.67
C PHE A 22 12.08 -0.19 -3.60
N GLU A 23 12.81 0.92 -3.63
CA GLU A 23 14.27 0.94 -3.45
C GLU A 23 14.67 0.56 -2.03
N ILE A 24 14.04 1.16 -1.01
CA ILE A 24 14.32 0.92 0.41
C ILE A 24 14.07 -0.53 0.80
N VAL A 25 12.93 -1.10 0.38
CA VAL A 25 12.59 -2.49 0.68
C VAL A 25 13.40 -3.48 -0.17
N GLY A 26 14.20 -2.99 -1.12
CA GLY A 26 15.05 -3.83 -1.98
C GLY A 26 14.23 -4.78 -2.84
N ALA A 27 13.12 -4.31 -3.43
CA ALA A 27 12.25 -5.14 -4.26
C ALA A 27 12.94 -5.76 -5.50
N ASN A 28 14.12 -5.26 -5.85
CA ASN A 28 15.00 -5.83 -6.86
C ASN A 28 15.74 -7.11 -6.43
N LYS A 29 15.69 -7.51 -5.15
CA LYS A 29 16.45 -8.65 -4.59
C LYS A 29 15.74 -10.02 -4.69
N GLY A 30 14.52 -10.05 -5.24
CA GLY A 30 13.77 -11.29 -5.50
C GLY A 30 13.03 -11.86 -4.28
N ASN A 31 13.73 -12.12 -3.18
CA ASN A 31 13.12 -12.56 -1.92
C ASN A 31 13.12 -11.43 -0.89
N LEU A 32 11.96 -10.78 -0.76
CA LEU A 32 11.73 -9.73 0.21
C LEU A 32 11.40 -10.34 1.57
N SER A 33 12.18 -10.06 2.60
CA SER A 33 11.86 -10.48 3.97
C SER A 33 10.89 -9.51 4.64
N ILE A 34 10.21 -9.92 5.73
CA ILE A 34 9.43 -8.98 6.55
C ILE A 34 10.30 -7.83 7.06
N ALA A 35 11.53 -8.12 7.48
CA ALA A 35 12.47 -7.08 7.93
C ALA A 35 12.78 -6.06 6.82
N ASP A 36 12.79 -6.48 5.56
CA ASP A 36 12.96 -5.56 4.43
C ASP A 36 11.69 -4.75 4.16
N LEU A 37 10.50 -5.37 4.23
CA LEU A 37 9.22 -4.66 4.10
C LEU A 37 9.09 -3.55 5.14
N LEU A 38 9.41 -3.84 6.40
CA LEU A 38 9.30 -2.88 7.50
C LEU A 38 10.19 -1.65 7.33
N LYS A 39 11.29 -1.73 6.56
CA LYS A 39 12.13 -0.55 6.26
C LYS A 39 11.38 0.52 5.47
N GLY A 40 10.39 0.12 4.67
CA GLY A 40 9.58 1.04 3.85
C GLY A 40 8.50 1.79 4.64
N GLU A 41 8.26 1.44 5.90
CA GLU A 41 7.20 2.03 6.72
C GLU A 41 7.23 3.56 6.76
N PRO A 42 8.36 4.25 7.03
CA PRO A 42 8.37 5.71 7.10
C PRO A 42 7.95 6.37 5.77
N THR A 43 8.32 5.77 4.64
CA THR A 43 7.95 6.28 3.32
C THR A 43 6.46 6.06 3.05
N LEU A 44 5.92 4.91 3.45
CA LEU A 44 4.49 4.62 3.36
C LEU A 44 3.66 5.54 4.26
N GLU A 45 4.12 5.86 5.47
CA GLU A 45 3.47 6.84 6.35
C GLU A 45 3.41 8.23 5.71
N ASN A 46 4.50 8.67 5.08
CA ASN A 46 4.53 9.94 4.34
C ASN A 46 3.49 9.98 3.21
N VAL A 47 3.36 8.87 2.46
CA VAL A 47 2.32 8.75 1.42
C VAL A 47 0.94 8.81 2.06
N PHE A 48 0.71 8.06 3.13
CA PHE A 48 -0.58 8.00 3.81
C PHE A 48 -1.07 9.39 4.24
N PHE A 49 -0.24 10.16 4.96
CA PHE A 49 -0.64 11.49 5.43
C PHE A 49 -0.87 12.45 4.25
N MET A 50 0.02 12.43 3.25
CA MET A 50 -0.13 13.27 2.05
C MET A 50 -1.43 12.98 1.29
N VAL A 51 -1.78 11.70 1.11
CA VAL A 51 -2.98 11.28 0.38
C VAL A 51 -4.23 11.52 1.23
N LYS A 52 -4.18 11.25 2.54
CA LYS A 52 -5.28 11.47 3.48
C LYS A 52 -5.77 12.93 3.45
N ASP A 53 -4.85 13.89 3.47
CA ASP A 53 -5.18 15.32 3.47
C ASP A 53 -5.92 15.78 2.19
N THR A 54 -5.97 14.93 1.16
CA THR A 54 -6.73 15.20 -0.06
C THR A 54 -8.18 14.76 -0.02
N GLY A 55 -8.58 13.92 0.95
CA GLY A 55 -9.90 13.28 1.03
C GLY A 55 -10.03 11.96 0.26
N PHE A 56 -8.96 11.50 -0.42
CA PHE A 56 -8.98 10.31 -1.28
C PHE A 56 -9.52 9.04 -0.60
N TYR A 57 -9.17 8.82 0.68
CA TYR A 57 -9.63 7.64 1.43
C TYR A 57 -11.08 7.75 1.94
N GLU A 58 -11.65 8.95 1.91
CA GLU A 58 -13.02 9.22 2.36
C GLU A 58 -14.03 9.08 1.21
N GLU A 59 -13.56 8.92 -0.02
CA GLU A 59 -14.39 8.58 -1.17
C GLU A 59 -15.04 7.20 -0.96
N ASN A 60 -16.37 7.12 -1.14
CA ASN A 60 -17.16 5.92 -0.84
C ASN A 60 -16.63 4.65 -1.53
N ASP A 61 -16.17 4.79 -2.78
CA ASP A 61 -15.61 3.68 -3.57
C ASP A 61 -14.27 3.22 -2.95
N THR A 62 -13.38 4.16 -2.60
CA THR A 62 -12.11 3.88 -1.92
C THR A 62 -12.32 3.19 -0.57
N MET A 63 -13.21 3.73 0.27
CA MET A 63 -13.50 3.15 1.59
C MET A 63 -14.05 1.72 1.47
N SER A 64 -14.93 1.45 0.50
CA SER A 64 -15.50 0.13 0.27
C SER A 64 -14.43 -0.87 -0.17
N LEU A 65 -13.54 -0.47 -1.08
CA LEU A 65 -12.40 -1.27 -1.53
C LEU A 65 -11.44 -1.60 -0.39
N LEU A 66 -11.09 -0.62 0.43
CA LEU A 66 -10.22 -0.81 1.61
C LEU A 66 -10.80 -1.85 2.58
N LYS A 67 -12.11 -1.80 2.86
CA LYS A 67 -12.78 -2.77 3.72
C LYS A 67 -12.72 -4.18 3.13
N ALA A 68 -13.03 -4.32 1.84
CA ALA A 68 -13.01 -5.61 1.15
C ALA A 68 -11.62 -6.25 1.16
N LEU A 69 -10.58 -5.49 0.79
CA LEU A 69 -9.20 -5.96 0.78
C LEU A 69 -8.70 -6.32 2.19
N ASN A 70 -9.08 -5.53 3.21
CA ASN A 70 -8.69 -5.83 4.59
C ASN A 70 -9.30 -7.16 5.10
N ILE A 71 -10.53 -7.48 4.71
CA ILE A 71 -11.15 -8.77 5.02
C ILE A 71 -10.40 -9.89 4.30
N GLU A 72 -10.14 -9.74 2.99
CA GLU A 72 -9.39 -10.72 2.19
C GLU A 72 -8.00 -11.01 2.78
N PHE A 73 -7.30 -10.01 3.32
CA PHE A 73 -6.00 -10.20 3.94
C PHE A 73 -6.06 -10.81 5.33
N SER A 74 -7.23 -10.82 5.97
CA SER A 74 -7.43 -11.44 7.29
C SER A 74 -8.01 -12.85 7.15
N GLU A 75 -8.67 -13.15 6.04
CA GLU A 75 -9.18 -14.48 5.71
C GLU A 75 -8.09 -15.37 5.07
N ASN A 76 -8.01 -16.61 5.53
CA ASN A 76 -7.14 -17.68 4.99
C ASN A 76 -5.62 -17.48 5.14
N ASN A 77 -5.16 -16.69 6.12
CA ASN A 77 -3.73 -16.55 6.44
C ASN A 77 -3.40 -17.18 7.80
N GLY A 78 -2.27 -17.89 7.87
CA GLY A 78 -1.85 -18.63 9.08
C GLY A 78 -1.16 -17.77 10.13
N THR A 79 -0.53 -16.65 9.72
CA THR A 79 0.26 -15.76 10.58
C THR A 79 0.18 -14.28 10.14
N LYS A 80 0.53 -13.33 11.02
CA LYS A 80 0.62 -11.89 10.65
C LYS A 80 1.70 -11.59 9.62
N GLU A 81 2.75 -12.40 9.58
CA GLU A 81 3.77 -12.36 8.52
C GLU A 81 3.14 -12.68 7.16
N ASP A 82 2.33 -13.75 7.07
CA ASP A 82 1.61 -14.09 5.83
C ASP A 82 0.64 -12.98 5.42
N GLU A 83 -0.08 -12.38 6.37
CA GLU A 83 -1.00 -11.26 6.11
C GLU A 83 -0.25 -10.04 5.51
N LEU A 84 0.92 -9.70 6.05
CA LEU A 84 1.74 -8.59 5.55
C LEU A 84 2.32 -8.90 4.17
N HIS A 85 2.84 -10.11 3.95
CA HIS A 85 3.29 -10.54 2.63
C HIS A 85 2.17 -10.55 1.59
N LYS A 86 0.97 -11.01 1.97
CA LYS A 86 -0.21 -10.98 1.10
C LYS A 86 -0.62 -9.55 0.76
N ALA A 87 -0.67 -8.65 1.75
CA ALA A 87 -1.00 -7.24 1.49
C ALA A 87 -0.02 -6.58 0.51
N TRP A 88 1.29 -6.80 0.70
CA TRP A 88 2.33 -6.28 -0.19
C TRP A 88 2.24 -6.89 -1.59
N SER A 89 2.15 -8.22 -1.70
CA SER A 89 2.09 -8.89 -3.01
C SER A 89 0.83 -8.53 -3.80
N THR A 90 -0.33 -8.40 -3.13
CA THR A 90 -1.57 -7.94 -3.79
C THR A 90 -1.48 -6.49 -4.23
N MET A 91 -0.80 -5.61 -3.46
CA MET A 91 -0.51 -4.24 -3.89
C MET A 91 0.29 -4.25 -5.20
N VAL A 92 1.43 -4.94 -5.23
CA VAL A 92 2.28 -5.03 -6.42
C VAL A 92 1.53 -5.64 -7.62
N ALA A 93 0.77 -6.71 -7.40
CA ALA A 93 -0.03 -7.34 -8.45
C ALA A 93 -1.13 -6.42 -8.99
N THR A 94 -1.74 -5.60 -8.14
CA THR A 94 -2.74 -4.62 -8.55
C THR A 94 -2.12 -3.47 -9.33
N MET A 95 -0.98 -2.95 -8.87
CA MET A 95 -0.21 -1.91 -9.56
C MET A 95 0.22 -2.36 -10.95
N ASN A 96 0.70 -3.60 -11.10
CA ASN A 96 1.10 -4.14 -12.42
C ASN A 96 -0.05 -4.31 -13.42
N LYS A 97 -1.31 -4.19 -12.98
CA LYS A 97 -2.50 -4.16 -13.86
C LYS A 97 -2.89 -2.73 -14.24
N ALA A 98 -2.11 -1.72 -13.87
CA ALA A 98 -2.40 -0.34 -14.23
C ALA A 98 -2.23 -0.07 -15.72
N THR A 99 -3.08 0.79 -16.26
CA THR A 99 -3.05 1.17 -17.69
C THR A 99 -2.42 2.54 -17.94
N SER A 100 -2.20 3.34 -16.89
CA SER A 100 -1.49 4.61 -16.93
C SER A 100 -0.64 4.82 -15.68
N GLN A 101 0.24 5.83 -15.70
CA GLN A 101 1.00 6.22 -14.52
C GLN A 101 0.10 6.77 -13.41
N GLU A 102 -0.97 7.51 -13.73
CA GLU A 102 -1.89 8.00 -12.69
C GLU A 102 -2.64 6.85 -12.01
N ASP A 103 -3.07 5.86 -12.79
CA ASP A 103 -3.71 4.65 -12.28
C ASP A 103 -2.73 3.83 -11.41
N PHE A 104 -1.46 3.73 -11.82
CA PHE A 104 -0.40 3.07 -11.05
C PHE A 104 -0.21 3.75 -9.69
N ASN A 105 -0.13 5.08 -9.68
CA ASN A 105 0.07 5.87 -8.46
C ASN A 105 -1.16 5.83 -7.55
N ALA A 106 -2.37 5.87 -8.11
CA ALA A 106 -3.62 5.76 -7.34
C ALA A 106 -3.79 4.37 -6.71
N LYS A 107 -3.43 3.30 -7.44
CA LYS A 107 -3.42 1.92 -6.91
C LYS A 107 -2.39 1.75 -5.81
N PHE A 108 -1.19 2.31 -5.94
CA PHE A 108 -0.23 2.33 -4.85
C PHE A 108 -0.83 3.01 -3.61
N ALA A 109 -1.31 4.24 -3.75
CA ALA A 109 -1.91 5.01 -2.66
C ALA A 109 -3.09 4.31 -1.98
N LEU A 110 -3.93 3.61 -2.75
CA LEU A 110 -5.05 2.81 -2.24
C LEU A 110 -4.58 1.73 -1.26
N PHE A 111 -3.45 1.07 -1.53
CA PHE A 111 -2.99 -0.05 -0.70
C PHE A 111 -2.14 0.38 0.50
N VAL A 112 -1.55 1.57 0.48
CA VAL A 112 -0.72 2.10 1.58
C VAL A 112 -1.35 1.90 2.98
N PRO A 113 -2.59 2.32 3.27
CA PRO A 113 -3.18 2.15 4.60
C PRO A 113 -3.34 0.67 5.00
N LEU A 114 -3.54 -0.25 4.04
CA LEU A 114 -3.67 -1.68 4.31
C LEU A 114 -2.32 -2.28 4.69
N VAL A 115 -1.27 -1.94 3.95
CA VAL A 115 0.09 -2.39 4.23
C VAL A 115 0.55 -1.86 5.59
N LEU A 116 0.37 -0.56 5.85
CA LEU A 116 0.71 0.05 7.15
C LEU A 116 -0.03 -0.62 8.32
N LYS A 117 -1.33 -0.93 8.15
CA LYS A 117 -2.09 -1.65 9.16
C LYS A 117 -1.48 -3.02 9.45
N LYS A 118 -1.10 -3.78 8.42
CA LYS A 118 -0.47 -5.10 8.61
C LYS A 118 0.94 -5.04 9.19
N MET A 119 1.73 -4.01 8.86
CA MET A 119 3.00 -3.72 9.53
C MET A 119 2.81 -3.49 11.03
N ASN A 120 1.81 -2.70 11.41
CA ASN A 120 1.49 -2.43 12.81
C ASN A 120 0.97 -3.66 13.55
N GLU A 121 0.10 -4.46 12.94
CA GLU A 121 -0.38 -5.73 13.52
C GLU A 121 0.77 -6.73 13.74
N PHE A 122 1.70 -6.84 12.78
CA PHE A 122 2.89 -7.68 12.91
C PHE A 122 3.80 -7.21 14.06
N LYS A 123 4.10 -5.90 14.13
CA LYS A 123 4.93 -5.34 15.21
C LYS A 123 4.28 -5.51 16.59
N ALA A 124 2.95 -5.40 16.67
CA ALA A 124 2.21 -5.58 17.93
C ALA A 124 2.22 -7.04 18.43
N GLN A 125 2.36 -8.03 17.53
CA GLN A 125 2.53 -9.43 17.92
C GLN A 125 3.93 -9.72 18.52
N ALA A 126 4.94 -8.93 18.15
CA ALA A 126 6.33 -9.13 18.57
C ALA A 126 6.66 -8.53 19.96
N ASN A 127 5.71 -7.79 20.57
CA ASN A 127 5.81 -7.20 21.91
C ASN A 127 4.96 -7.96 22.93
#